data_AF-A0A925DCL1-F1
#
_entry.id   AF-A0A925DCL1-F1
#
_cell.length_a   1.000
_cell.length_b   1.000
_cell.length_c   1.000
_cell.angle_alpha   90.00
_cell.angle_beta   90.00
_cell.angle_gamma   90.00
#
_symmetry.space_group_name_H-M   'P 1'
#
loop_
_entity.id
_entity.type
_entity.pdbx_description
1 polymer ?
#
loop_
_entity_poly.entity_id
_entity_poly.type
_entity_poly.pdbx_seq_one_letter_code
_entity_poly.pdbx_strand_id
1 'polypeptide(L)'
;GREGERDRNFLSATFQKLLVNFTWWVNRKDVRQNHLFSGGFLGLDNIGVFDRSRPLPSGGHLEQADGTAWMAFYCSTMLAMALELASRDPVSEDMASKFFEHFVYIVDAMNCLGGRGLWDEQDGFYYDQMLVDGKSTPLKLRSMVGLIPLFACEVIEKENLQKLPGFHKRFEWFRKYRPELAKHISYREYDDVDTYGRYLIAIPSKDRLVRVLKYMLDEKEFLSPHGIRSLSKIYEKRPYVFAANGESFEVRYVPGESNSSMFGGNSNWRGPVWFPVNYLIIEALQRYHHFYGDELKVECPTGSGRLMNLRDVALELSRRLLTLFIPDIGGVSNSAAACHGRDPLYESDPHFRGLHLFHEYFHGDTGRGLGASHQTGWTALVIRCMEEVAKAK
;
A
#
# COMPACT_ATOMS: atom_id res chain seq x y z
N GLY A 1 -20.51 -17.34 -12.87
CA GLY A 1 -19.95 -18.71 -12.96
C GLY A 1 -20.71 -19.60 -12.02
N ARG A 2 -20.66 -20.93 -12.19
CA ARG A 2 -21.13 -21.83 -11.13
C ARG A 2 -20.24 -21.66 -9.88
N GLU A 3 -20.76 -22.02 -8.72
CA GLU A 3 -19.96 -22.03 -7.49
C GLU A 3 -18.69 -22.86 -7.69
N GLY A 4 -17.52 -22.29 -7.36
CA GLY A 4 -16.21 -22.90 -7.60
C GLY A 4 -15.57 -22.65 -8.97
N GLU A 5 -16.25 -22.00 -9.92
CA GLU A 5 -15.69 -21.67 -11.24
C GLU A 5 -15.36 -20.17 -11.40
N ARG A 6 -14.40 -19.87 -12.29
CA ARG A 6 -14.03 -18.48 -12.62
C ARG A 6 -15.19 -17.75 -13.32
N ASP A 7 -15.69 -16.68 -12.71
CA ASP A 7 -16.78 -15.86 -13.28
C ASP A 7 -16.28 -14.79 -14.26
N ARG A 8 -15.93 -15.22 -15.48
CA ARG A 8 -15.39 -14.32 -16.51
C ARG A 8 -16.42 -13.35 -17.09
N ASN A 9 -17.71 -13.69 -17.06
CA ASN A 9 -18.77 -12.78 -17.51
C ASN A 9 -18.90 -11.61 -16.54
N PHE A 10 -18.87 -11.88 -15.23
CA PHE A 10 -18.78 -10.83 -14.21
C PHE A 10 -17.50 -9.99 -14.37
N LEU A 11 -16.36 -10.65 -14.61
CA LEU A 11 -15.08 -9.96 -14.83
C LEU A 11 -15.16 -9.00 -16.01
N SER A 12 -15.67 -9.44 -17.16
CA SER A 12 -15.84 -8.62 -18.36
C SER A 12 -16.81 -7.46 -18.12
N ALA A 13 -17.96 -7.70 -17.48
CA ALA A 13 -18.93 -6.65 -17.17
C ALA A 13 -18.35 -5.58 -16.22
N THR A 14 -17.56 -6.00 -15.24
CA THR A 14 -16.90 -5.10 -14.29
C THR A 14 -15.75 -4.35 -14.96
N PHE A 15 -14.94 -5.03 -15.78
CA PHE A 15 -13.83 -4.43 -16.53
C PHE A 15 -14.28 -3.24 -17.37
N GLN A 16 -15.41 -3.34 -18.09
CA GLN A 16 -15.93 -2.23 -18.89
C GLN A 16 -16.30 -1.01 -18.04
N LYS A 17 -16.91 -1.21 -16.86
CA LYS A 17 -17.27 -0.12 -15.94
C LYS A 17 -16.03 0.52 -15.32
N LEU A 18 -15.06 -0.31 -14.93
CA LEU A 18 -13.78 0.13 -14.39
C LEU A 18 -12.99 0.91 -15.45
N LEU A 19 -13.00 0.49 -16.71
CA LEU A 19 -12.36 1.22 -17.80
C LEU A 19 -12.87 2.67 -17.94
N VAL A 20 -14.19 2.88 -17.81
CA VAL A 20 -14.79 4.23 -17.82
C VAL A 20 -14.31 5.04 -16.61
N ASN A 21 -14.30 4.44 -15.42
CA ASN A 21 -13.84 5.09 -14.21
C ASN A 21 -12.34 5.42 -14.23
N PHE A 22 -11.49 4.50 -14.71
CA PHE A 22 -10.07 4.72 -14.91
C PHE A 22 -9.81 5.89 -15.86
N THR A 23 -10.54 5.93 -16.98
CA THR A 23 -10.44 7.03 -17.97
C THR A 23 -10.85 8.37 -17.36
N TRP A 24 -11.85 8.40 -16.48
CA TRP A 24 -12.22 9.60 -15.74
C TRP A 24 -11.07 10.08 -14.84
N TRP A 25 -10.41 9.18 -14.11
CA TRP A 25 -9.26 9.52 -13.26
C TRP A 25 -8.11 10.12 -14.06
N VAL A 26 -7.70 9.46 -15.15
CA VAL A 26 -6.66 9.97 -16.06
C VAL A 26 -7.01 11.36 -16.56
N ASN A 27 -8.25 11.62 -16.97
CA ASN A 27 -8.64 12.91 -17.53
C ASN A 27 -8.85 14.03 -16.49
N ARG A 28 -9.17 13.70 -15.24
CA ARG A 28 -9.57 14.70 -14.23
C ARG A 28 -8.56 14.92 -13.12
N LYS A 29 -7.65 13.96 -12.91
CA LYS A 29 -6.77 13.92 -11.74
C LYS A 29 -5.30 13.87 -12.10
N ASP A 30 -4.95 13.63 -13.36
CA ASP A 30 -3.63 13.93 -13.93
C ASP A 30 -3.67 15.34 -14.54
N VAL A 31 -3.66 16.37 -13.68
CA VAL A 31 -3.85 17.79 -14.07
C VAL A 31 -2.79 18.25 -15.07
N ARG A 32 -1.58 17.69 -14.99
CA ARG A 32 -0.43 18.09 -15.81
C ARG A 32 -0.16 17.14 -16.98
N GLN A 33 -0.96 16.08 -17.13
CA GLN A 33 -0.80 15.05 -18.16
C GLN A 33 0.61 14.45 -18.15
N ASN A 34 1.15 14.25 -16.95
CA ASN A 34 2.51 13.78 -16.71
C ASN A 34 2.54 12.48 -15.88
N HIS A 35 1.38 11.83 -15.72
CA HIS A 35 1.20 10.61 -14.95
C HIS A 35 1.46 10.75 -13.44
N LEU A 36 1.51 11.98 -12.92
CA LEU A 36 1.44 12.25 -11.49
C LEU A 36 0.05 12.77 -11.13
N PHE A 37 -0.61 12.03 -10.24
CA PHE A 37 -2.00 12.30 -9.90
C PHE A 37 -2.09 13.23 -8.70
N SER A 38 -3.06 14.12 -8.79
CA SER A 38 -3.33 15.15 -7.80
C SER A 38 -4.83 15.26 -7.54
N GLY A 39 -5.16 15.57 -6.30
CA GLY A 39 -6.40 16.22 -5.93
C GLY A 39 -7.40 15.32 -5.20
N GLY A 40 -7.86 15.85 -4.07
CA GLY A 40 -9.04 15.39 -3.36
C GLY A 40 -8.73 14.51 -2.15
N PHE A 41 -9.82 14.15 -1.48
CA PHE A 41 -9.85 13.22 -0.37
C PHE A 41 -9.73 11.78 -0.89
N LEU A 42 -8.69 11.06 -0.44
CA LEU A 42 -8.42 9.67 -0.81
C LEU A 42 -8.69 8.68 0.33
N GLY A 43 -9.55 9.06 1.28
CA GLY A 43 -9.87 8.24 2.45
C GLY A 43 -8.87 8.34 3.61
N LEU A 44 -7.85 9.21 3.50
CA LEU A 44 -6.81 9.43 4.51
C LEU A 44 -6.89 10.86 5.06
N ASP A 45 -7.94 11.15 5.83
CA ASP A 45 -8.40 12.48 6.24
C ASP A 45 -7.29 13.44 6.65
N ASN A 46 -6.69 13.21 7.82
CA ASN A 46 -5.71 14.10 8.41
C ASN A 46 -4.26 13.62 8.21
N ILE A 47 -3.99 12.68 7.29
CA ILE A 47 -2.65 12.07 7.11
C ILE A 47 -1.59 13.11 6.72
N GLY A 48 -1.99 14.14 5.97
CA GLY A 48 -1.09 15.11 5.35
C GLY A 48 -0.85 16.36 6.19
N VAL A 49 0.05 17.20 5.69
CA VAL A 49 0.34 18.53 6.25
C VAL A 49 -0.85 19.47 6.08
N PHE A 50 -1.49 19.41 4.91
CA PHE A 50 -2.59 20.28 4.51
C PHE A 50 -3.89 19.50 4.37
N ASP A 51 -5.01 20.20 4.53
CA ASP A 51 -6.32 19.72 4.09
C ASP A 51 -6.33 19.64 2.55
N ARG A 52 -6.22 18.41 2.02
CA ARG A 52 -6.17 18.10 0.58
C ARG A 52 -7.47 18.42 -0.17
N SER A 53 -8.54 18.80 0.54
CA SER A 53 -9.81 19.25 -0.05
C SER A 53 -9.88 20.77 -0.26
N ARG A 54 -8.90 21.53 0.27
CA ARG A 54 -8.83 22.99 0.19
C ARG A 54 -7.67 23.45 -0.69
N PRO A 55 -7.72 24.68 -1.24
CA PRO A 55 -6.57 25.29 -1.88
C PRO A 55 -5.37 25.34 -0.93
N LEU A 56 -4.17 25.11 -1.47
CA LEU A 56 -2.94 25.20 -0.68
C LEU A 56 -2.72 26.66 -0.22
N PRO A 57 -2.23 26.89 1.01
CA PRO A 57 -1.97 28.23 1.53
C PRO A 57 -1.03 29.05 0.65
N SER A 58 -0.02 28.41 0.06
CA SER A 58 0.97 28.98 -0.86
C SER A 58 0.50 29.14 -2.30
N GLY A 59 -0.74 28.76 -2.63
CA GLY A 59 -1.12 28.47 -4.00
C GLY A 59 -0.39 27.23 -4.55
N GLY A 60 -0.62 26.94 -5.83
CA GLY A 60 0.00 25.79 -6.50
C GLY A 60 -0.78 24.47 -6.36
N HIS A 61 -0.07 23.36 -6.54
CA HIS A 61 -0.65 22.01 -6.60
C HIS A 61 0.14 20.99 -5.78
N LEU A 62 -0.55 19.96 -5.32
CA LEU A 62 0.05 18.81 -4.62
C LEU A 62 0.09 17.61 -5.58
N GLU A 63 1.29 17.13 -5.89
CA GLU A 63 1.49 15.82 -6.53
C GLU A 63 1.54 14.77 -5.42
N GLN A 64 0.57 13.85 -5.41
CA GLN A 64 0.31 12.95 -4.28
C GLN A 64 0.92 11.57 -4.55
N ALA A 65 1.77 11.08 -3.65
CA ALA A 65 2.41 9.76 -3.81
C ALA A 65 1.39 8.62 -3.67
N ASP A 66 0.44 8.74 -2.75
CA ASP A 66 -0.65 7.77 -2.59
C ASP A 66 -1.63 7.81 -3.76
N GLY A 67 -2.06 9.00 -4.20
CA GLY A 67 -2.97 9.13 -5.35
C GLY A 67 -2.38 8.53 -6.63
N THR A 68 -1.10 8.78 -6.88
CA THR A 68 -0.39 8.20 -8.04
C THR A 68 -0.21 6.70 -7.90
N ALA A 69 0.13 6.22 -6.71
CA ALA A 69 0.25 4.78 -6.43
C ALA A 69 -1.06 4.02 -6.55
N TRP A 70 -2.19 4.61 -6.11
CA TRP A 70 -3.52 4.01 -6.31
C TRP A 70 -3.86 3.87 -7.79
N MET A 71 -3.49 4.83 -8.62
CA MET A 71 -3.67 4.73 -10.06
C MET A 71 -2.77 3.68 -10.69
N ALA A 72 -1.53 3.51 -10.23
CA ALA A 72 -0.69 2.40 -10.65
C ALA A 72 -1.28 1.04 -10.24
N PHE A 73 -1.76 0.90 -9.00
CA PHE A 73 -2.40 -0.33 -8.51
C PHE A 73 -3.70 -0.65 -9.27
N TYR A 74 -4.50 0.37 -9.59
CA TYR A 74 -5.67 0.21 -10.44
C TYR A 74 -5.25 -0.23 -11.85
N CYS A 75 -4.21 0.38 -12.40
CA CYS A 75 -3.66 0.04 -13.71
C CYS A 75 -3.18 -1.43 -13.78
N SER A 76 -2.44 -1.90 -12.77
CA SER A 76 -1.98 -3.30 -12.71
C SER A 76 -3.12 -4.28 -12.51
N THR A 77 -4.14 -3.91 -11.71
CA THR A 77 -5.35 -4.72 -11.57
C THR A 77 -6.09 -4.85 -12.90
N MET A 78 -6.24 -3.75 -13.65
CA MET A 78 -6.85 -3.77 -14.98
C MET A 78 -6.02 -4.58 -15.98
N LEU A 79 -4.69 -4.55 -15.90
CA LEU A 79 -3.82 -5.43 -16.67
C LEU A 79 -4.10 -6.90 -16.35
N ALA A 80 -4.13 -7.29 -15.08
CA ALA A 80 -4.41 -8.67 -14.67
C ALA A 80 -5.79 -9.14 -15.16
N MET A 81 -6.81 -8.29 -15.06
CA MET A 81 -8.14 -8.57 -15.61
C MET A 81 -8.11 -8.75 -17.13
N ALA A 82 -7.40 -7.88 -17.86
CA ALA A 82 -7.29 -7.95 -19.32
C ALA A 82 -6.56 -9.21 -19.77
N LEU A 83 -5.49 -9.62 -19.08
CA LEU A 83 -4.77 -10.87 -19.36
C LEU A 83 -5.65 -12.10 -19.12
N GLU A 84 -6.45 -12.11 -18.03
CA GLU A 84 -7.40 -13.20 -17.78
C GLU A 84 -8.48 -13.29 -18.86
N LEU A 85 -9.02 -12.16 -19.32
CA LEU A 85 -10.01 -12.11 -20.40
C LEU A 85 -9.41 -12.51 -21.76
N ALA A 86 -8.17 -12.11 -22.02
CA ALA A 86 -7.43 -12.42 -23.25
C ALA A 86 -7.20 -13.91 -23.45
N SER A 87 -7.25 -14.72 -22.38
CA SER A 87 -7.18 -16.18 -22.48
C SER A 87 -8.30 -16.83 -23.33
N ARG A 88 -9.38 -16.10 -23.62
CA ARG A 88 -10.47 -16.55 -24.51
C ARG A 88 -10.83 -15.59 -25.63
N ASP A 89 -10.63 -14.29 -25.42
CA ASP A 89 -10.91 -13.26 -26.41
C ASP A 89 -9.62 -12.49 -26.74
N PRO A 90 -8.95 -12.82 -27.85
CA PRO A 90 -7.71 -12.16 -28.26
C PRO A 90 -7.82 -10.64 -28.38
N VAL A 91 -9.03 -10.08 -28.57
CA VAL A 91 -9.25 -8.61 -28.61
C VAL A 91 -8.84 -7.95 -27.29
N SER A 92 -8.92 -8.67 -26.17
CA SER A 92 -8.50 -8.15 -24.87
C SER A 92 -6.98 -7.98 -24.73
N GLU A 93 -6.17 -8.54 -25.64
CA GLU A 93 -4.71 -8.38 -25.63
C GLU A 93 -4.26 -6.93 -25.88
N ASP A 94 -5.01 -6.17 -26.68
CA ASP A 94 -4.75 -4.74 -26.91
C ASP A 94 -4.98 -3.92 -25.64
N MET A 95 -5.98 -4.31 -24.84
CA MET A 95 -6.25 -3.69 -23.55
C MET A 95 -5.17 -4.04 -22.52
N ALA A 96 -4.67 -5.28 -22.51
CA ALA A 96 -3.52 -5.66 -21.69
C ALA A 96 -2.29 -4.81 -22.06
N SER A 97 -2.00 -4.65 -23.35
CA SER A 97 -0.90 -3.81 -23.83
C SER A 97 -1.03 -2.36 -23.35
N LYS A 98 -2.24 -1.77 -23.46
CA LYS A 98 -2.53 -0.42 -22.98
C LYS A 98 -2.23 -0.26 -21.49
N PHE A 99 -2.74 -1.15 -20.65
CA PHE A 99 -2.56 -1.03 -19.20
C PHE A 99 -1.12 -1.31 -18.77
N PHE A 100 -0.44 -2.25 -19.43
CA PHE A 100 0.99 -2.46 -19.21
C PHE A 100 1.80 -1.19 -19.50
N GLU A 101 1.63 -0.57 -20.67
CA GLU A 101 2.38 0.64 -21.02
C GLU A 101 2.05 1.79 -20.06
N HIS A 102 0.78 1.99 -19.75
CA HIS A 102 0.34 3.05 -18.82
C HIS A 102 0.91 2.84 -17.41
N PHE A 103 0.99 1.61 -16.93
CA PHE A 103 1.63 1.29 -15.66
C PHE A 103 3.10 1.71 -15.67
N VAL A 104 3.87 1.33 -16.70
CA VAL A 104 5.29 1.68 -16.77
C VAL A 104 5.51 3.20 -16.85
N TYR A 105 4.63 3.94 -17.56
CA TYR A 105 4.69 5.40 -17.56
C TYR A 105 4.45 6.02 -16.18
N ILE A 106 3.50 5.50 -15.39
CA ILE A 106 3.29 5.96 -14.00
C ILE A 106 4.53 5.66 -13.15
N VAL A 107 5.09 4.46 -13.26
CA VAL A 107 6.30 4.06 -12.52
C VAL A 107 7.46 5.00 -12.85
N ASP A 108 7.69 5.30 -14.13
CA ASP A 108 8.74 6.22 -14.55
C ASP A 108 8.49 7.64 -14.01
N ALA A 109 7.26 8.14 -14.09
CA ALA A 109 6.92 9.45 -13.54
C ALA A 109 7.18 9.53 -12.04
N MET A 110 6.72 8.54 -11.26
CA MET A 110 6.95 8.47 -9.81
C MET A 110 8.42 8.34 -9.45
N ASN A 111 9.25 7.76 -10.32
CA ASN A 111 10.63 7.43 -9.99
C ASN A 111 11.68 8.37 -10.59
N CYS A 112 11.33 9.14 -11.62
CA CYS A 112 12.29 9.88 -12.46
C CYS A 112 11.83 11.30 -12.86
N LEU A 113 10.54 11.66 -12.80
CA LEU A 113 10.08 12.97 -13.30
C LEU A 113 10.77 14.14 -12.58
N GLY A 114 11.26 15.14 -13.32
CA GLY A 114 12.02 16.25 -12.73
C GLY A 114 13.33 15.82 -12.06
N GLY A 115 13.85 14.63 -12.39
CA GLY A 115 15.10 14.06 -11.90
C GLY A 115 14.94 13.06 -10.75
N ARG A 116 13.82 13.06 -10.02
CA ARG A 116 13.60 12.15 -8.88
C ARG A 116 12.18 11.58 -8.77
N GLY A 117 11.21 12.16 -9.49
CA GLY A 117 9.79 11.88 -9.28
C GLY A 117 9.39 12.20 -7.85
N LEU A 118 8.61 11.31 -7.23
CA LEU A 118 8.15 11.39 -5.83
C LEU A 118 9.08 10.64 -4.86
N TRP A 119 10.20 10.10 -5.34
CA TRP A 119 11.20 9.41 -4.53
C TRP A 119 12.25 10.37 -4.00
N ASP A 120 12.54 10.33 -2.70
CA ASP A 120 13.68 11.04 -2.12
C ASP A 120 14.88 10.10 -1.95
N GLU A 121 15.92 10.36 -2.74
CA GLU A 121 17.12 9.51 -2.76
C GLU A 121 17.95 9.59 -1.48
N GLN A 122 17.85 10.68 -0.71
CA GLN A 122 18.58 10.81 0.55
C GLN A 122 17.91 9.99 1.65
N ASP A 123 16.59 10.16 1.79
CA ASP A 123 15.82 9.50 2.85
C ASP A 123 15.51 8.05 2.47
N GLY A 124 15.38 7.73 1.19
CA GLY A 124 14.99 6.40 0.71
C GLY A 124 13.51 6.12 0.95
N PHE A 125 12.67 7.11 0.66
CA PHE A 125 11.23 7.06 0.92
C PHE A 125 10.45 7.89 -0.12
N TYR A 126 9.18 7.56 -0.31
CA TYR A 126 8.28 8.30 -1.19
C TYR A 126 7.54 9.41 -0.43
N TYR A 127 7.45 10.58 -1.03
CA TYR A 127 6.80 11.75 -0.43
C TYR A 127 5.90 12.47 -1.43
N ASP A 128 4.85 13.12 -0.93
CA ASP A 128 4.12 14.12 -1.70
C ASP A 128 5.05 15.27 -2.09
N GLN A 129 4.75 15.92 -3.22
CA GLN A 129 5.44 17.12 -3.66
C GLN A 129 4.50 18.31 -3.79
N MET A 130 4.93 19.43 -3.23
CA MET A 130 4.26 20.71 -3.39
C MET A 130 4.92 21.48 -4.54
N LEU A 131 4.14 21.79 -5.57
CA LEU A 131 4.56 22.57 -6.71
C LEU A 131 4.01 23.98 -6.61
N VAL A 132 4.90 24.96 -6.42
CA VAL A 132 4.57 26.40 -6.36
C VAL A 132 5.49 27.12 -7.33
N ASP A 133 4.93 27.89 -8.28
CA ASP A 133 5.66 28.66 -9.27
C ASP A 133 6.75 27.86 -10.03
N GLY A 134 6.44 26.61 -10.36
CA GLY A 134 7.36 25.69 -11.06
C GLY A 134 8.44 25.06 -10.18
N LYS A 135 8.53 25.44 -8.90
CA LYS A 135 9.44 24.84 -7.92
C LYS A 135 8.75 23.70 -7.18
N SER A 136 9.32 22.50 -7.29
CA SER A 136 8.88 21.35 -6.50
C SER A 136 9.60 21.30 -5.15
N THR A 137 8.83 21.10 -4.08
CA THR A 137 9.32 20.92 -2.72
C THR A 137 8.73 19.63 -2.13
N PRO A 138 9.54 18.63 -1.75
CA PRO A 138 9.03 17.42 -1.11
C PRO A 138 8.51 17.70 0.29
N LEU A 139 7.33 17.16 0.61
CA LEU A 139 6.77 17.14 1.95
C LEU A 139 7.30 15.89 2.67
N LYS A 140 8.43 16.01 3.36
CA LYS A 140 9.19 14.90 3.99
C LYS A 140 8.52 14.30 5.25
N LEU A 141 7.24 13.99 5.13
CA LEU A 141 6.42 13.35 6.16
C LEU A 141 6.34 11.84 5.90
N ARG A 142 7.01 11.05 6.74
CA ARG A 142 6.98 9.58 6.70
C ARG A 142 5.64 9.08 7.24
N SER A 143 4.70 8.90 6.32
CA SER A 143 3.35 8.42 6.61
C SER A 143 2.99 7.23 5.70
N MET A 144 1.80 6.67 5.90
CA MET A 144 1.24 5.61 5.06
C MET A 144 1.25 5.98 3.58
N VAL A 145 1.20 7.28 3.25
CA VAL A 145 1.31 7.80 1.88
C VAL A 145 2.56 7.29 1.16
N GLY A 146 3.70 7.22 1.85
CA GLY A 146 4.95 6.71 1.27
C GLY A 146 5.08 5.19 1.29
N LEU A 147 4.16 4.47 1.93
CA LEU A 147 4.07 3.01 1.93
C LEU A 147 3.10 2.48 0.87
N ILE A 148 2.05 3.23 0.50
CA ILE A 148 1.08 2.86 -0.53
C ILE A 148 1.72 2.51 -1.89
N PRO A 149 2.83 3.14 -2.35
CA PRO A 149 3.53 2.72 -3.57
C PRO A 149 3.91 1.23 -3.62
N LEU A 150 4.06 0.57 -2.46
CA LEU A 150 4.40 -0.87 -2.40
C LEU A 150 3.26 -1.74 -2.94
N PHE A 151 2.00 -1.26 -2.90
CA PHE A 151 0.83 -2.04 -3.29
C PHE A 151 0.78 -2.30 -4.79
N ALA A 152 1.29 -1.37 -5.58
CA ALA A 152 1.34 -1.49 -7.04
C ALA A 152 2.50 -2.40 -7.45
N CYS A 153 2.26 -3.71 -7.37
CA CYS A 153 3.14 -4.75 -7.88
C CYS A 153 2.32 -5.88 -8.51
N GLU A 154 2.76 -6.36 -9.67
CA GLU A 154 2.11 -7.46 -10.39
C GLU A 154 3.17 -8.40 -10.98
N VAL A 155 2.90 -9.70 -10.87
CA VAL A 155 3.80 -10.74 -11.39
C VAL A 155 3.17 -11.36 -12.64
N ILE A 156 3.92 -11.34 -13.73
CA ILE A 156 3.50 -11.92 -15.00
C ILE A 156 4.33 -13.18 -15.27
N GLU A 157 3.67 -14.33 -15.25
CA GLU A 157 4.29 -15.61 -15.60
C GLU A 157 4.62 -15.64 -17.11
N LYS A 158 5.85 -16.04 -17.47
CA LYS A 158 6.27 -16.16 -18.88
C LYS A 158 5.41 -17.13 -19.68
N GLU A 159 4.85 -18.14 -19.01
CA GLU A 159 3.83 -19.06 -19.55
C GLU A 159 2.62 -18.36 -20.11
N ASN A 160 2.11 -17.39 -19.36
CA ASN A 160 0.92 -16.65 -19.72
C ASN A 160 1.22 -15.68 -20.87
N LEU A 161 2.43 -15.11 -20.91
CA LEU A 161 2.90 -14.32 -22.05
C LEU A 161 2.94 -15.15 -23.33
N GLN A 162 3.50 -16.36 -23.29
CA GLN A 162 3.62 -17.21 -24.49
C GLN A 162 2.25 -17.62 -25.07
N LYS A 163 1.21 -17.68 -24.23
CA LYS A 163 -0.16 -17.99 -24.64
C LYS A 163 -0.90 -16.79 -25.27
N LEU A 164 -0.34 -15.58 -25.17
CA LEU A 164 -0.94 -14.32 -25.63
C LEU A 164 -0.01 -13.62 -26.64
N PRO A 165 -0.01 -14.06 -27.92
CA PRO A 165 1.02 -13.67 -28.89
C PRO A 165 1.00 -12.18 -29.27
N GLY A 166 -0.16 -11.53 -29.27
CA GLY A 166 -0.30 -10.10 -29.53
C GLY A 166 0.32 -9.27 -28.40
N PHE A 167 -0.06 -9.56 -27.16
CA PHE A 167 0.50 -8.92 -25.97
C PHE A 167 2.01 -9.18 -25.87
N HIS A 168 2.46 -10.43 -26.05
CA HIS A 168 3.87 -10.79 -25.97
C HIS A 168 4.70 -10.04 -27.03
N LYS A 169 4.22 -9.95 -28.27
CA LYS A 169 4.88 -9.16 -29.31
C LYS A 169 5.00 -7.68 -28.91
N ARG A 170 3.95 -7.11 -28.31
CA ARG A 170 3.96 -5.71 -27.87
C ARG A 170 4.86 -5.48 -26.66
N PHE A 171 4.87 -6.41 -25.71
CA PHE A 171 5.76 -6.41 -24.54
C PHE A 171 7.23 -6.44 -24.96
N GLU A 172 7.62 -7.34 -25.85
CA GLU A 172 9.00 -7.43 -26.38
C GLU A 172 9.37 -6.21 -27.22
N TRP A 173 8.44 -5.70 -28.04
CA TRP A 173 8.64 -4.45 -28.76
C TRP A 173 8.90 -3.30 -27.78
N PHE A 174 8.11 -3.17 -26.71
CA PHE A 174 8.28 -2.12 -25.71
C PHE A 174 9.65 -2.21 -25.04
N ARG A 175 10.06 -3.42 -24.61
CA ARG A 175 11.38 -3.64 -23.99
C ARG A 175 12.54 -3.26 -24.92
N LYS A 176 12.43 -3.58 -26.21
CA LYS A 176 13.47 -3.32 -27.20
C LYS A 176 13.57 -1.85 -27.59
N TYR A 177 12.44 -1.17 -27.75
CA TYR A 177 12.38 0.18 -28.32
C TYR A 177 12.16 1.30 -27.28
N ARG A 178 11.93 0.94 -26.01
CA ARG A 178 11.83 1.85 -24.85
C ARG A 178 12.75 1.42 -23.69
N PRO A 179 14.07 1.24 -23.90
CA PRO A 179 14.98 0.75 -22.87
C PRO A 179 14.99 1.61 -21.60
N GLU A 180 14.76 2.92 -21.73
CA GLU A 180 14.68 3.87 -20.63
C GLU A 180 13.50 3.63 -19.68
N LEU A 181 12.42 3.01 -20.18
CA LEU A 181 11.24 2.61 -19.42
C LEU A 181 11.32 1.14 -18.99
N ALA A 182 11.89 0.30 -19.84
CA ALA A 182 12.06 -1.13 -19.59
C ALA A 182 12.91 -1.43 -18.34
N LYS A 183 13.78 -0.49 -17.92
CA LYS A 183 14.56 -0.59 -16.67
C LYS A 183 13.70 -0.79 -15.42
N HIS A 184 12.40 -0.44 -15.47
CA HIS A 184 11.45 -0.62 -14.37
C HIS A 184 10.80 -2.01 -14.35
N ILE A 185 11.09 -2.87 -15.33
CA ILE A 185 10.58 -4.23 -15.43
C ILE A 185 11.67 -5.19 -14.95
N SER A 186 11.41 -5.88 -13.85
CA SER A 186 12.32 -6.91 -13.34
C SER A 186 12.01 -8.25 -13.99
N TYR A 187 13.04 -9.02 -14.33
CA TYR A 187 12.90 -10.38 -14.87
C TYR A 187 13.75 -11.35 -14.06
N ARG A 188 13.22 -12.56 -13.84
CA ARG A 188 13.93 -13.65 -13.17
C ARG A 188 13.64 -14.99 -13.85
N GLU A 189 14.69 -15.77 -14.06
CA GLU A 189 14.58 -17.19 -14.43
C GLU A 189 14.66 -18.06 -13.20
N TYR A 190 13.94 -19.18 -13.23
CA TYR A 190 13.97 -20.20 -12.19
C TYR A 190 14.53 -21.49 -12.81
N ASP A 191 15.42 -22.15 -12.08
CA ASP A 191 16.10 -23.37 -12.55
C ASP A 191 15.23 -24.63 -12.44
N ASP A 192 13.99 -24.50 -11.96
CA ASP A 192 13.09 -25.62 -11.73
C ASP A 192 12.35 -26.02 -13.02
N VAL A 193 12.24 -27.33 -13.27
CA VAL A 193 11.79 -27.90 -14.55
C VAL A 193 10.36 -27.49 -14.91
N ASP A 194 9.56 -27.11 -13.91
CA ASP A 194 8.15 -26.73 -14.02
C ASP A 194 7.88 -25.24 -13.76
N THR A 195 8.91 -24.38 -13.58
CA THR A 195 8.71 -22.96 -13.32
C THR A 195 9.33 -22.11 -14.43
N TYR A 196 8.53 -21.60 -15.37
CA TYR A 196 9.07 -20.65 -16.35
C TYR A 196 9.40 -19.30 -15.67
N GLY A 197 10.26 -18.51 -16.32
CA GLY A 197 10.66 -17.20 -15.79
C GLY A 197 9.49 -16.28 -15.44
N ARG A 198 9.69 -15.36 -14.51
CA ARG A 198 8.69 -14.36 -14.09
C ARG A 198 9.14 -12.96 -14.43
N TYR A 199 8.18 -12.11 -14.75
CA TYR A 199 8.37 -10.66 -14.79
C TYR A 199 7.67 -10.02 -13.60
N LEU A 200 8.29 -9.01 -13.02
CA LEU A 200 7.68 -8.14 -12.01
C LEU A 200 7.65 -6.72 -12.55
N ILE A 201 6.45 -6.15 -12.54
CA ILE A 201 6.23 -4.72 -12.68
C ILE A 201 5.84 -4.17 -11.31
N ALA A 202 6.55 -3.16 -10.83
CA ALA A 202 6.28 -2.54 -9.53
C ALA A 202 6.72 -1.08 -9.53
N ILE A 203 6.12 -0.25 -8.67
CA ILE A 203 6.63 1.11 -8.46
C ILE A 203 8.05 1.08 -7.88
N PRO A 204 8.29 0.48 -6.70
CA PRO A 204 9.65 0.43 -6.17
C PRO A 204 10.49 -0.62 -6.92
N SER A 205 11.72 -0.25 -7.26
CA SER A 205 12.76 -1.24 -7.58
C SER A 205 13.10 -2.07 -6.34
N LYS A 206 13.82 -3.19 -6.50
CA LYS A 206 14.32 -4.00 -5.37
C LYS A 206 15.01 -3.16 -4.30
N ASP A 207 15.91 -2.27 -4.71
CA ASP A 207 16.68 -1.43 -3.78
C ASP A 207 15.78 -0.43 -3.04
N ARG A 208 14.82 0.18 -3.74
CA ARG A 208 13.86 1.11 -3.13
C ARG A 208 12.92 0.39 -2.17
N LEU A 209 12.44 -0.80 -2.54
CA LEU A 209 11.63 -1.67 -1.68
C LEU A 209 12.38 -1.95 -0.37
N VAL A 210 13.62 -2.43 -0.44
CA VAL A 210 14.44 -2.71 0.75
C VAL A 210 14.62 -1.47 1.63
N ARG A 211 14.83 -0.29 1.03
CA ARG A 211 14.98 0.97 1.78
C ARG A 211 13.70 1.40 2.47
N VAL A 212 12.55 1.27 1.83
CA VAL A 212 11.25 1.58 2.45
C VAL A 212 10.95 0.60 3.58
N LEU A 213 11.22 -0.70 3.38
CA LEU A 213 11.01 -1.74 4.39
C LEU A 213 11.82 -1.50 5.66
N LYS A 214 13.01 -0.89 5.57
CA LYS A 214 13.79 -0.49 6.77
C LYS A 214 13.01 0.43 7.70
N TYR A 215 12.25 1.38 7.17
CA TYR A 215 11.39 2.24 7.99
C TYR A 215 10.11 1.53 8.42
N MET A 216 9.46 0.84 7.48
CA MET A 216 8.18 0.15 7.74
C MET A 216 8.29 -0.87 8.87
N LEU A 217 9.43 -1.57 8.95
CA LEU A 217 9.70 -2.64 9.91
C LEU A 217 10.49 -2.17 11.14
N ASP A 218 10.74 -0.87 11.31
CA ASP A 218 11.37 -0.31 12.52
C ASP A 218 10.31 0.01 13.58
N GLU A 219 10.49 -0.54 14.78
CA GLU A 219 9.57 -0.33 15.91
C GLU A 219 9.58 1.10 16.46
N LYS A 220 10.65 1.86 16.19
CA LYS A 220 10.76 3.30 16.50
C LYS A 220 10.05 4.18 15.46
N GLU A 221 9.62 3.61 14.34
CA GLU A 221 8.94 4.30 13.26
C GLU A 221 7.54 3.70 13.07
N PHE A 222 7.36 2.76 12.13
CA PHE A 222 6.05 2.28 11.71
C PHE A 222 5.60 0.99 12.38
N LEU A 223 6.53 0.10 12.79
CA LEU A 223 6.17 -1.24 13.27
C LEU A 223 5.66 -1.18 14.71
N SER A 224 4.35 -1.33 14.89
CA SER A 224 3.68 -1.48 16.18
C SER A 224 3.67 -2.95 16.62
N PRO A 225 3.54 -3.25 17.92
CA PRO A 225 3.13 -4.58 18.38
C PRO A 225 1.83 -5.08 17.71
N HIS A 226 1.01 -4.16 17.18
CA HIS A 226 -0.33 -4.44 16.66
C HIS A 226 -0.48 -4.24 15.14
N GLY A 227 0.61 -4.07 14.39
CA GLY A 227 0.61 -3.87 12.94
C GLY A 227 1.46 -2.67 12.50
N ILE A 228 1.19 -2.13 11.31
CA ILE A 228 1.85 -0.94 10.76
C ILE A 228 1.04 0.31 11.11
N ARG A 229 1.69 1.27 11.76
CA ARG A 229 1.15 2.60 12.09
C ARG A 229 0.91 3.41 10.81
N SER A 230 -0.11 4.26 10.83
CA SER A 230 -0.39 5.18 9.71
C SER A 230 0.61 6.34 9.58
N LEU A 231 1.30 6.70 10.66
CA LEU A 231 2.35 7.73 10.68
C LEU A 231 3.53 7.22 11.50
N SER A 232 4.75 7.56 11.09
CA SER A 232 5.94 7.20 11.85
C SER A 232 5.89 7.76 13.28
N LYS A 233 6.24 6.90 14.24
CA LYS A 233 6.37 7.26 15.66
C LYS A 233 7.51 8.25 15.93
N ILE A 234 8.45 8.47 15.00
CA ILE A 234 9.52 9.47 15.18
C ILE A 234 8.97 10.88 15.42
N TYR A 235 7.79 11.17 14.87
CA TYR A 235 7.09 12.45 15.00
C TYR A 235 6.45 12.68 16.38
N GLU A 236 6.55 11.72 17.30
CA GLU A 236 6.25 11.91 18.72
C GLU A 236 7.27 12.85 19.37
N LYS A 237 8.56 12.59 19.13
CA LYS A 237 9.68 13.37 19.70
C LYS A 237 10.14 14.49 18.79
N ARG A 238 9.94 14.35 17.48
CA ARG A 238 10.40 15.31 16.46
C ARG A 238 9.27 15.61 15.49
N PRO A 239 8.29 16.45 15.86
CA PRO A 239 7.19 16.84 14.98
C PRO A 239 7.70 17.31 13.62
N TYR A 240 6.98 16.96 12.56
CA TYR A 240 7.26 17.51 11.24
C TYR A 240 6.70 18.93 11.17
N VAL A 241 7.53 19.89 10.80
CA VAL A 241 7.15 21.30 10.67
C VAL A 241 7.43 21.76 9.24
N PHE A 242 6.42 22.32 8.59
CA PHE A 242 6.52 22.90 7.27
C PHE A 242 6.11 24.37 7.30
N ALA A 243 7.01 25.26 6.89
CA ALA A 243 6.74 26.69 6.83
C ALA A 243 6.28 27.08 5.42
N ALA A 244 5.12 27.74 5.31
CA ALA A 244 4.58 28.25 4.06
C ALA A 244 3.80 29.55 4.30
N ASN A 245 4.02 30.57 3.47
CA ASN A 245 3.32 31.86 3.53
C ASN A 245 3.32 32.55 4.92
N GLY A 246 4.41 32.41 5.68
CA GLY A 246 4.52 32.98 7.03
C GLY A 246 3.78 32.20 8.11
N GLU A 247 3.13 31.09 7.75
CA GLU A 247 2.51 30.14 8.68
C GLU A 247 3.38 28.89 8.85
N SER A 248 3.24 28.22 9.99
CA SER A 248 3.94 26.99 10.33
C SER A 248 2.93 25.87 10.53
N PHE A 249 3.00 24.85 9.68
CA PHE A 249 2.14 23.67 9.72
C PHE A 249 2.86 22.52 10.41
N GLU A 250 2.27 22.02 11.50
CA GLU A 250 2.86 20.97 12.31
C GLU A 250 2.08 19.65 12.21
N VAL A 251 2.81 18.54 12.07
CA VAL A 251 2.27 17.18 12.12
C VAL A 251 2.99 16.39 13.22
N ARG A 252 2.22 15.90 14.19
CA ARG A 252 2.69 15.05 15.30
C ARG A 252 2.17 13.63 15.15
N TYR A 253 2.91 12.69 15.73
CA TYR A 253 2.39 11.35 16.01
C TYR A 253 1.32 11.41 17.11
N VAL A 254 0.13 10.93 16.79
CA VAL A 254 -1.06 10.87 17.64
C VAL A 254 -1.61 9.45 17.53
N PRO A 255 -1.27 8.54 18.44
CA PRO A 255 -1.57 7.12 18.30
C PRO A 255 -3.06 6.78 18.46
N GLY A 256 -3.88 7.67 19.03
CA GLY A 256 -5.28 7.43 19.38
C GLY A 256 -6.28 8.30 18.62
N GLU A 257 -7.22 8.90 19.35
CA GLU A 257 -8.16 9.88 18.82
C GLU A 257 -7.45 11.13 18.26
N SER A 258 -8.01 11.75 17.22
CA SER A 258 -7.43 12.97 16.63
C SER A 258 -7.39 14.10 17.66
N ASN A 259 -6.28 14.83 17.71
CA ASN A 259 -6.14 16.07 18.48
C ASN A 259 -6.39 17.34 17.63
N SER A 260 -6.89 17.17 16.41
CA SER A 260 -7.20 18.25 15.48
C SER A 260 -8.62 18.12 14.94
N SER A 261 -9.23 19.26 14.61
CA SER A 261 -10.56 19.33 13.99
C SER A 261 -10.55 19.15 12.47
N MET A 262 -9.38 18.85 11.88
CA MET A 262 -9.26 18.59 10.44
C MET A 262 -10.19 17.42 10.08
N PHE A 263 -11.04 17.61 9.05
CA PHE A 263 -12.09 16.64 8.65
C PHE A 263 -13.02 16.19 9.79
N GLY A 264 -13.35 17.07 10.74
CA GLY A 264 -14.35 16.80 11.79
C GLY A 264 -13.85 15.95 12.97
N GLY A 265 -12.58 15.53 12.99
CA GLY A 265 -11.91 14.97 14.16
C GLY A 265 -12.27 13.53 14.56
N ASN A 266 -13.21 12.88 13.87
CA ASN A 266 -13.69 11.53 14.23
C ASN A 266 -12.70 10.40 13.86
N SER A 267 -12.01 10.55 12.73
CA SER A 267 -11.04 9.57 12.22
C SER A 267 -9.63 10.14 12.32
N ASN A 268 -8.65 9.28 12.62
CA ASN A 268 -7.26 9.70 12.77
C ASN A 268 -6.29 8.78 12.01
N TRP A 269 -5.52 9.38 11.11
CA TRP A 269 -4.48 8.77 10.30
C TRP A 269 -3.08 9.19 10.73
N ARG A 270 -2.92 9.95 11.83
CA ARG A 270 -1.62 10.42 12.32
C ARG A 270 -0.98 9.47 13.34
N GLY A 271 -1.13 8.16 13.18
CA GLY A 271 -0.48 7.20 14.08
C GLY A 271 -1.21 5.88 14.33
N PRO A 272 -2.55 5.81 14.33
CA PRO A 272 -3.28 4.56 14.56
C PRO A 272 -2.97 3.49 13.52
N VAL A 273 -3.23 2.24 13.88
CA VAL A 273 -3.21 1.08 12.98
C VAL A 273 -4.58 0.96 12.30
N TRP A 274 -4.56 0.90 10.97
CA TRP A 274 -5.75 0.70 10.15
C TRP A 274 -5.67 -0.64 9.43
N PHE A 275 -6.70 -1.47 9.62
CA PHE A 275 -6.75 -2.83 9.07
C PHE A 275 -6.63 -2.90 7.53
N PRO A 276 -7.33 -2.09 6.72
CA PRO A 276 -7.34 -2.29 5.26
C PRO A 276 -5.96 -2.07 4.63
N VAL A 277 -5.23 -1.03 5.04
CA VAL A 277 -3.87 -0.77 4.51
C VAL A 277 -2.86 -1.79 5.01
N ASN A 278 -3.00 -2.29 6.24
CA ASN A 278 -2.18 -3.37 6.75
C ASN A 278 -2.38 -4.67 5.96
N TYR A 279 -3.63 -4.99 5.63
CA TYR A 279 -3.94 -6.15 4.80
C TYR A 279 -3.33 -6.01 3.39
N LEU A 280 -3.40 -4.82 2.79
CA LEU A 280 -2.79 -4.57 1.48
C LEU A 280 -1.24 -4.63 1.53
N ILE A 281 -0.60 -4.23 2.63
CA ILE A 281 0.84 -4.43 2.84
C ILE A 281 1.17 -5.93 2.85
N ILE A 282 0.41 -6.75 3.59
CA ILE A 282 0.61 -8.21 3.67
C ILE A 282 0.49 -8.84 2.28
N GLU A 283 -0.57 -8.50 1.54
CA GLU A 283 -0.78 -8.97 0.17
C GLU A 283 0.36 -8.54 -0.78
N ALA A 284 0.84 -7.30 -0.67
CA ALA A 284 1.97 -6.83 -1.47
C ALA A 284 3.26 -7.60 -1.15
N LEU A 285 3.56 -7.83 0.15
CA LEU A 285 4.72 -8.62 0.57
C LEU A 285 4.65 -10.06 0.06
N GLN A 286 3.47 -10.67 0.03
CA GLN A 286 3.25 -12.00 -0.57
C GLN A 286 3.50 -11.99 -2.08
N ARG A 287 3.03 -10.98 -2.82
CA ARG A 287 3.34 -10.83 -4.26
C ARG A 287 4.83 -10.63 -4.52
N TYR A 288 5.50 -9.80 -3.72
CA TYR A 288 6.96 -9.66 -3.82
C TYR A 288 7.68 -10.95 -3.46
N HIS A 289 7.21 -11.73 -2.47
CA HIS A 289 7.77 -13.06 -2.18
C HIS A 289 7.55 -14.03 -3.35
N HIS A 290 6.39 -14.00 -4.01
CA HIS A 290 6.15 -14.81 -5.21
C HIS A 290 7.17 -14.53 -6.32
N PHE A 291 7.70 -13.30 -6.41
CA PHE A 291 8.76 -12.97 -7.37
C PHE A 291 10.20 -13.15 -6.84
N TYR A 292 10.48 -12.79 -5.59
CA TYR A 292 11.84 -12.82 -5.04
C TYR A 292 12.18 -14.12 -4.30
N GLY A 293 11.18 -14.94 -3.98
CA GLY A 293 11.35 -16.16 -3.20
C GLY A 293 12.08 -15.92 -1.88
N ASP A 294 12.87 -16.90 -1.47
CA ASP A 294 13.59 -16.88 -0.19
C ASP A 294 14.94 -16.13 -0.24
N GLU A 295 15.35 -15.67 -1.42
CA GLU A 295 16.61 -14.94 -1.62
C GLU A 295 16.56 -13.51 -1.11
N LEU A 296 15.44 -12.81 -1.30
CA LEU A 296 15.28 -11.47 -0.75
C LEU A 296 14.91 -11.55 0.72
N LYS A 297 15.90 -11.26 1.56
CA LYS A 297 15.72 -11.13 3.01
C LYS A 297 15.88 -9.69 3.47
N VAL A 298 15.06 -9.30 4.42
CA VAL A 298 15.11 -8.01 5.11
C VAL A 298 15.12 -8.26 6.61
N GLU A 299 15.62 -7.27 7.35
CA GLU A 299 15.63 -7.32 8.81
C GLU A 299 14.23 -7.02 9.35
N CYS A 300 13.69 -7.90 10.20
CA CYS A 300 12.37 -7.73 10.79
C CYS A 300 12.34 -8.28 12.23
N PRO A 301 12.18 -7.42 13.24
CA PRO A 301 12.17 -5.94 13.16
C PRO A 301 13.51 -5.35 12.69
N THR A 302 13.49 -4.14 12.11
CA THR A 302 14.72 -3.41 11.76
C THR A 302 15.59 -3.19 13.00
N GLY A 303 16.89 -3.43 12.89
CA GLY A 303 17.86 -3.35 13.99
C GLY A 303 17.90 -4.57 14.93
N SER A 304 17.15 -5.64 14.67
CA SER A 304 17.12 -6.86 15.50
C SER A 304 18.20 -7.91 15.17
N GLY A 305 18.87 -7.80 14.03
CA GLY A 305 19.73 -8.82 13.43
C GLY A 305 18.97 -9.99 12.79
N ARG A 306 17.64 -10.07 12.93
CA ARG A 306 16.83 -11.17 12.43
C ARG A 306 16.41 -10.92 10.98
N LEU A 307 16.98 -11.72 10.06
CA LEU A 307 16.62 -11.68 8.65
C LEU A 307 15.43 -12.62 8.35
N MET A 308 14.44 -12.10 7.65
CA MET A 308 13.23 -12.79 7.20
C MET A 308 13.04 -12.62 5.69
N ASN A 309 12.54 -13.65 4.99
CA ASN A 309 12.02 -13.45 3.64
C ASN A 309 10.69 -12.67 3.69
N LEU A 310 10.18 -12.21 2.55
CA LEU A 310 8.98 -11.36 2.54
C LEU A 310 7.68 -12.11 2.94
N ARG A 311 7.63 -13.44 2.79
CA ARG A 311 6.52 -14.27 3.31
C ARG A 311 6.53 -14.31 4.84
N ASP A 312 7.69 -14.47 5.45
CA ASP A 312 7.86 -14.48 6.90
C ASP A 312 7.52 -13.11 7.50
N VAL A 313 7.90 -12.02 6.82
CA VAL A 313 7.49 -10.65 7.21
C VAL A 313 5.98 -10.50 7.13
N ALA A 314 5.34 -10.96 6.04
CA ALA A 314 3.88 -10.92 5.91
C ALA A 314 3.19 -11.71 7.04
N LEU A 315 3.74 -12.87 7.40
CA LEU A 315 3.24 -13.71 8.49
C LEU A 315 3.45 -13.06 9.87
N GLU A 316 4.59 -12.38 10.08
CA GLU A 316 4.86 -11.59 11.29
C GLU A 316 3.86 -10.44 11.46
N LEU A 317 3.55 -9.71 10.37
CA LEU A 317 2.52 -8.66 10.40
C LEU A 317 1.12 -9.24 10.69
N SER A 318 0.77 -10.37 10.08
CA SER A 318 -0.47 -11.09 10.40
C SER A 318 -0.54 -11.45 11.88
N ARG A 319 0.53 -12.00 12.47
CA ARG A 319 0.60 -12.31 13.91
C ARG A 319 0.39 -11.07 14.77
N ARG A 320 1.05 -9.95 14.43
CA ARG A 320 0.89 -8.67 15.12
C ARG A 320 -0.55 -8.15 15.05
N LEU A 321 -1.21 -8.22 13.91
CA LEU A 321 -2.63 -7.85 13.80
C LEU A 321 -3.54 -8.74 14.64
N LEU A 322 -3.23 -10.04 14.78
CA LEU A 322 -4.01 -10.94 15.62
C LEU A 322 -3.93 -10.61 17.11
N THR A 323 -2.87 -9.94 17.57
CA THR A 323 -2.76 -9.49 18.98
C THR A 323 -3.87 -8.52 19.38
N LEU A 324 -4.53 -7.88 18.40
CA LEU A 324 -5.70 -7.04 18.64
C LEU A 324 -6.88 -7.84 19.22
N PHE A 325 -7.01 -9.11 18.85
CA PHE A 325 -8.19 -9.93 19.14
C PHE A 325 -7.88 -11.16 19.99
N ILE A 326 -6.69 -11.74 19.86
CA ILE A 326 -6.33 -12.99 20.53
C ILE A 326 -5.35 -12.66 21.66
N PRO A 327 -5.77 -12.81 22.93
CA PRO A 327 -4.84 -12.74 24.06
C PRO A 327 -3.76 -13.82 23.89
N ASP A 328 -2.52 -13.52 24.26
CA ASP A 328 -1.39 -14.46 24.26
C ASP A 328 -0.93 -14.98 22.88
N ILE A 329 -1.30 -14.32 21.77
CA ILE A 329 -0.72 -14.63 20.45
C ILE A 329 0.54 -13.79 20.19
N GLY A 330 1.56 -14.38 19.56
CA GLY A 330 2.80 -13.66 19.21
C GLY A 330 3.75 -13.39 20.37
N GLY A 331 3.62 -14.11 21.50
CA GLY A 331 4.55 -14.02 22.64
C GLY A 331 4.30 -12.82 23.57
N VAL A 332 3.24 -12.04 23.34
CA VAL A 332 2.79 -10.98 24.25
C VAL A 332 1.62 -11.52 25.05
N SER A 333 1.82 -11.77 26.35
CA SER A 333 0.75 -12.24 27.21
C SER A 333 -0.08 -11.08 27.74
N ASN A 334 -1.40 -11.13 27.51
CA ASN A 334 -2.36 -10.17 28.07
C ASN A 334 -3.55 -10.96 28.63
N SER A 335 -4.11 -10.49 29.75
CA SER A 335 -5.36 -11.04 30.34
C SER A 335 -6.57 -10.90 29.42
N ALA A 336 -6.54 -9.95 28.47
CA ALA A 336 -7.61 -9.63 27.53
C ALA A 336 -7.07 -9.20 26.15
N ALA A 337 -7.95 -9.20 25.14
CA ALA A 337 -7.61 -8.77 23.77
C ALA A 337 -7.30 -7.27 23.73
N ALA A 338 -6.25 -6.86 22.98
CA ALA A 338 -5.78 -5.49 23.00
C ALA A 338 -6.85 -4.47 22.53
N CYS A 339 -7.80 -4.88 21.69
CA CYS A 339 -8.90 -4.04 21.24
C CYS A 339 -9.78 -3.51 22.39
N HIS A 340 -9.84 -4.19 23.54
CA HIS A 340 -10.61 -3.73 24.70
C HIS A 340 -9.81 -2.79 25.62
N GLY A 341 -8.51 -2.61 25.40
CA GLY A 341 -7.66 -1.81 26.28
C GLY A 341 -7.70 -2.33 27.73
N ARG A 342 -8.00 -1.45 28.68
CA ARG A 342 -8.12 -1.78 30.12
C ARG A 342 -9.55 -1.64 30.64
N ASP A 343 -10.54 -1.94 29.80
CA ASP A 343 -11.93 -1.89 30.19
C ASP A 343 -12.27 -3.06 31.14
N PRO A 344 -12.63 -2.80 32.41
CA PRO A 344 -12.90 -3.84 33.40
C PRO A 344 -14.04 -4.79 32.98
N LEU A 345 -14.98 -4.31 32.16
CA LEU A 345 -16.10 -5.11 31.67
C LEU A 345 -15.60 -6.29 30.85
N TYR A 346 -14.71 -6.05 29.89
CA TYR A 346 -14.20 -7.09 29.00
C TYR A 346 -13.09 -7.95 29.63
N GLU A 347 -12.41 -7.43 30.65
CA GLU A 347 -11.34 -8.15 31.35
C GLU A 347 -11.88 -9.11 32.43
N SER A 348 -12.79 -8.61 33.27
CA SER A 348 -13.19 -9.30 34.50
C SER A 348 -14.59 -9.91 34.48
N ASP A 349 -15.53 -9.34 33.72
CA ASP A 349 -16.92 -9.82 33.69
C ASP A 349 -17.03 -11.11 32.86
N PRO A 350 -17.50 -12.23 33.45
CA PRO A 350 -17.61 -13.51 32.76
C PRO A 350 -18.64 -13.49 31.61
N HIS A 351 -19.57 -12.54 31.58
CA HIS A 351 -20.54 -12.39 30.49
C HIS A 351 -19.98 -11.64 29.28
N PHE A 352 -18.90 -10.87 29.46
CA PHE A 352 -18.28 -10.06 28.40
C PHE A 352 -16.93 -10.60 27.96
N ARG A 353 -16.29 -11.47 28.75
CA ARG A 353 -15.04 -12.12 28.40
C ARG A 353 -15.17 -12.90 27.08
N GLY A 354 -14.32 -12.55 26.11
CA GLY A 354 -14.30 -13.17 24.78
C GLY A 354 -15.27 -12.56 23.75
N LEU A 355 -16.05 -11.53 24.13
CA LEU A 355 -16.89 -10.80 23.18
C LEU A 355 -16.09 -9.70 22.48
N HIS A 356 -15.57 -10.01 21.29
CA HIS A 356 -14.74 -9.08 20.52
C HIS A 356 -15.55 -8.01 19.79
N LEU A 357 -15.03 -6.78 19.81
CA LEU A 357 -15.54 -5.66 19.02
C LEU A 357 -14.67 -5.40 17.79
N PHE A 358 -15.31 -5.03 16.68
CA PHE A 358 -14.64 -4.72 15.42
C PHE A 358 -14.57 -3.21 15.26
N HIS A 359 -13.45 -2.64 15.63
CA HIS A 359 -13.26 -1.20 15.59
C HIS A 359 -12.84 -0.69 14.22
N GLU A 360 -13.12 0.58 13.95
CA GLU A 360 -12.73 1.29 12.72
C GLU A 360 -11.21 1.32 12.56
N TYR A 361 -10.51 1.66 13.64
CA TYR A 361 -9.06 1.69 13.74
C TYR A 361 -8.60 1.38 15.17
N PHE A 362 -7.29 1.20 15.36
CA PHE A 362 -6.72 0.77 16.64
C PHE A 362 -5.58 1.68 17.06
N HIS A 363 -5.46 1.91 18.37
CA HIS A 363 -4.42 2.75 18.94
C HIS A 363 -3.03 2.23 18.55
N GLY A 364 -2.20 3.10 17.97
CA GLY A 364 -0.94 2.73 17.34
C GLY A 364 0.10 2.08 18.26
N ASP A 365 -0.06 2.22 19.58
CA ASP A 365 0.87 1.67 20.58
C ASP A 365 0.27 0.63 21.53
N THR A 366 -1.05 0.63 21.70
CA THR A 366 -1.71 -0.21 22.73
C THR A 366 -2.73 -1.18 22.14
N GLY A 367 -3.08 -1.00 20.86
CA GLY A 367 -4.07 -1.84 20.19
C GLY A 367 -5.52 -1.56 20.61
N ARG A 368 -5.78 -0.60 21.53
CA ARG A 368 -7.15 -0.23 21.94
C ARG A 368 -7.99 0.13 20.72
N GLY A 369 -9.17 -0.45 20.61
CA GLY A 369 -10.13 -0.15 19.54
C GLY A 369 -10.69 1.25 19.64
N LEU A 370 -10.81 1.93 18.51
CA LEU A 370 -11.23 3.32 18.37
C LEU A 370 -12.22 3.49 17.20
N GLY A 371 -12.95 4.61 17.20
CA GLY A 371 -14.01 4.84 16.22
C GLY A 371 -15.19 3.88 16.37
N ALA A 372 -15.94 3.66 15.28
CA ALA A 372 -17.11 2.77 15.28
C ALA A 372 -16.73 1.34 15.70
N SER A 373 -17.45 0.75 16.66
CA SER A 373 -17.11 -0.53 17.31
C SER A 373 -17.75 -1.78 16.68
N HIS A 374 -18.62 -1.59 15.69
CA HIS A 374 -19.27 -2.66 14.91
C HIS A 374 -18.88 -2.56 13.43
N GLN A 375 -17.65 -2.14 13.16
CA GLN A 375 -17.04 -2.07 11.84
C GLN A 375 -16.61 -3.46 11.37
N THR A 376 -17.55 -4.41 11.28
CA THR A 376 -17.39 -5.66 10.51
C THR A 376 -17.40 -5.41 8.99
N GLY A 377 -16.90 -4.24 8.57
CA GLY A 377 -16.47 -3.92 7.22
C GLY A 377 -15.04 -4.41 7.02
N TRP A 378 -14.08 -3.48 6.85
CA TRP A 378 -12.69 -3.88 6.58
C TRP A 378 -12.01 -4.65 7.73
N THR A 379 -12.45 -4.48 8.99
CA THR A 379 -11.80 -5.14 10.13
C THR A 379 -12.07 -6.65 10.15
N ALA A 380 -13.11 -7.11 9.44
CA ALA A 380 -13.37 -8.54 9.24
C ALA A 380 -12.25 -9.26 8.44
N LEU A 381 -11.37 -8.52 7.76
CA LEU A 381 -10.18 -9.07 7.09
C LEU A 381 -9.22 -9.78 8.07
N VAL A 382 -9.38 -9.59 9.38
CA VAL A 382 -8.64 -10.34 10.41
C VAL A 382 -8.78 -11.86 10.24
N ILE A 383 -9.91 -12.35 9.72
CA ILE A 383 -10.14 -13.77 9.47
C ILE A 383 -9.07 -14.33 8.53
N ARG A 384 -8.67 -13.57 7.51
CA ARG A 384 -7.60 -13.96 6.58
C ARG A 384 -6.24 -14.05 7.28
N CYS A 385 -5.96 -13.12 8.20
CA CYS A 385 -4.74 -13.19 9.01
C CYS A 385 -4.74 -14.43 9.92
N MET A 386 -5.90 -14.80 10.48
CA MET A 386 -6.05 -16.00 11.30
C MET A 386 -5.79 -17.27 10.50
N GLU A 387 -6.39 -17.39 9.31
CA GLU A 387 -6.20 -18.53 8.40
C GLU A 387 -4.73 -18.70 8.02
N GLU A 388 -4.05 -17.61 7.65
CA GLU A 388 -2.64 -17.65 7.26
C GLU A 388 -1.72 -18.05 8.42
N VAL A 389 -1.97 -17.53 9.63
CA VAL A 389 -1.20 -17.91 10.83
C VAL A 389 -1.45 -19.35 11.22
N ALA A 390 -2.69 -19.85 11.07
CA ALA A 390 -3.04 -21.23 11.38
C ALA A 390 -2.39 -22.23 10.40
N LYS A 391 -2.34 -21.92 9.10
CA LYS A 391 -1.69 -22.77 8.07
C LYS A 391 -0.17 -22.84 8.20
N ALA A 392 0.44 -21.85 8.86
CA ALA A 392 1.89 -21.79 9.05
C ALA A 392 2.39 -22.50 10.32
N LYS A 393 1.47 -23.03 11.13
CA LYS A 393 1.76 -23.98 12.22
C LYS A 393 1.71 -25.40 11.67
#